data_AF-A0AA43CCC8-F1
#
_entry.id   AF-A0AA43CCC8-F1
#
_cell.length_a   1.000
_cell.length_b   1.000
_cell.length_c   1.000
_cell.angle_alpha   90.00
_cell.angle_beta   90.00
_cell.angle_gamma   90.00
#
_symmetry.space_group_name_H-M   'P 1'
#
loop_
_entity.id
_entity.type
_entity.pdbx_description
1 polymer ?
#
loop_
_entity_poly.entity_id
_entity_poly.type
_entity_poly.pdbx_seq_one_letter_code
_entity_poly.pdbx_strand_id
1 'polypeptide(L)'
;MAETTPSVPPRVFEHSSRKDWGRSVLLVEIPDKRTFLFEDGAERSFRPDYWYKMELCEVQPNEAVRIDRLARRNQVPAPGSGRKSKAPPKKPDISFEQQVAYFMKLYPVGFEDESYIKAERGEAGTKSAEKLKDAALERAEEQLTRKHLNKLIDGDLIDELHQLAYEFMVGTKSTVQKAEATRFKNMPAETRIGFAQSLRELLYGDRPYPIRFDSFVAALDVEGGPTWPLATLLQALVYPEDHLFVKPTFLKKQALILDIDPKYDTTPNATTYEQFVKAAQKTMELLQEAGQRPRDMWDVHTFICKTLSPKAIKEATGVE
;
A
#
# COMPACT_ATOMS: atom_id res chain seq x y z
N MET A 1 -10.68 -16.70 14.64
CA MET A 1 -12.08 -17.05 14.34
C MET A 1 -12.11 -17.39 12.86
N ALA A 2 -12.56 -18.58 12.50
CA ALA A 2 -12.64 -18.99 11.11
C ALA A 2 -13.74 -18.16 10.42
N GLU A 3 -13.36 -17.35 9.44
CA GLU A 3 -14.34 -16.68 8.58
C GLU A 3 -15.04 -17.76 7.75
N THR A 4 -16.32 -17.95 8.02
CA THR A 4 -17.19 -18.84 7.26
C THR A 4 -17.43 -18.20 5.90
N THR A 5 -16.87 -18.79 4.85
CA THR A 5 -17.22 -18.42 3.48
C THR A 5 -18.72 -18.69 3.29
N PRO A 6 -19.55 -17.68 2.96
CA PRO A 6 -20.96 -17.92 2.70
C PRO A 6 -21.10 -18.87 1.49
N SER A 7 -21.98 -19.87 1.57
CA SER A 7 -22.10 -20.91 0.53
C SER A 7 -22.74 -20.42 -0.78
N VAL A 8 -23.13 -19.14 -0.84
CA VAL A 8 -23.65 -18.46 -2.03
C VAL A 8 -22.86 -17.16 -2.19
N PRO A 9 -22.21 -16.93 -3.36
CA PRO A 9 -21.49 -15.68 -3.61
C PRO A 9 -22.45 -14.49 -3.53
N PRO A 10 -22.02 -13.37 -2.92
CA PRO A 10 -22.88 -12.22 -2.71
C PRO A 10 -23.24 -11.56 -4.04
N ARG A 11 -24.47 -11.07 -4.16
CA ARG A 11 -24.91 -10.31 -5.35
C ARG A 11 -24.24 -8.94 -5.35
N VAL A 12 -23.61 -8.59 -6.46
CA VAL A 12 -22.90 -7.32 -6.64
C VAL A 12 -23.76 -6.33 -7.41
N PHE A 13 -23.77 -5.08 -6.96
CA PHE A 13 -24.56 -4.01 -7.55
C PHE A 13 -23.72 -2.75 -7.76
N GLU A 14 -24.06 -1.96 -8.78
CA GLU A 14 -23.53 -0.62 -9.01
C GLU A 14 -24.64 0.41 -9.01
N HIS A 15 -24.32 1.64 -8.61
CA HIS A 15 -25.25 2.75 -8.76
C HIS A 15 -25.18 3.31 -10.19
N SER A 16 -26.30 3.28 -10.91
CA SER A 16 -26.48 3.77 -12.29
C SER A 16 -25.82 5.13 -12.56
N SER A 17 -26.02 6.10 -11.65
CA SER A 17 -25.50 7.47 -11.82
C SER A 17 -24.33 7.88 -10.91
N ARG A 18 -23.91 7.03 -9.95
CA ARG A 18 -22.90 7.37 -8.92
C ARG A 18 -21.77 6.36 -8.97
N LYS A 19 -21.07 6.35 -10.11
CA LYS A 19 -19.99 5.41 -10.40
C LYS A 19 -18.77 5.61 -9.47
N ASP A 20 -18.65 6.80 -8.88
CA ASP A 20 -17.65 7.15 -7.87
C ASP A 20 -17.78 6.34 -6.57
N TRP A 21 -18.95 5.77 -6.25
CA TRP A 21 -19.15 4.96 -5.05
C TRP A 21 -18.63 3.52 -5.18
N GLY A 22 -18.27 3.10 -6.40
CA GLY A 22 -17.83 1.74 -6.68
C GLY A 22 -18.97 0.71 -6.64
N ARG A 23 -18.57 -0.56 -6.53
CA ARG A 23 -19.50 -1.69 -6.44
C ARG A 23 -19.96 -1.90 -5.01
N SER A 24 -21.03 -2.66 -4.84
CA SER A 24 -21.65 -2.90 -3.55
C SER A 24 -22.25 -4.28 -3.44
N VAL A 25 -22.47 -4.73 -2.22
CA VAL A 25 -23.18 -5.97 -1.91
C VAL A 25 -24.44 -5.66 -1.10
N LEU A 26 -25.48 -6.44 -1.33
CA LEU A 26 -26.74 -6.29 -0.60
C LEU A 26 -26.60 -6.85 0.82
N LEU A 27 -26.75 -6.00 1.83
CA LEU A 27 -26.72 -6.41 3.24
C LEU A 27 -28.10 -6.76 3.78
N VAL A 28 -29.09 -5.92 3.48
CA VAL A 28 -30.45 -6.03 4.03
C VAL A 28 -31.43 -5.74 2.92
N GLU A 29 -32.43 -6.61 2.80
CA GLU A 29 -33.60 -6.40 1.95
C GLU A 29 -34.85 -6.63 2.78
N ILE A 30 -35.57 -5.54 3.04
CA ILE A 30 -36.88 -5.53 3.70
C ILE A 30 -37.86 -4.72 2.83
N PRO A 31 -39.20 -4.87 3.00
CA PRO A 31 -40.19 -4.35 2.06
C PRO A 31 -40.07 -2.86 1.72
N ASP A 32 -39.60 -2.04 2.66
CA ASP A 32 -39.50 -0.59 2.55
C ASP A 32 -38.06 -0.07 2.40
N LYS A 33 -37.06 -0.96 2.37
CA LYS A 33 -35.64 -0.57 2.43
C LYS A 33 -34.71 -1.67 1.92
N ARG A 34 -33.80 -1.30 1.02
CA ARG A 34 -32.59 -2.08 0.72
C ARG A 34 -31.37 -1.34 1.22
N THR A 35 -30.49 -2.02 1.95
CA THR A 35 -29.18 -1.48 2.37
C THR A 35 -28.09 -2.22 1.64
N PHE A 36 -27.20 -1.44 1.01
CA PHE A 36 -26.03 -1.94 0.31
C PHE A 36 -24.77 -1.47 1.03
N LEU A 37 -23.76 -2.33 1.05
CA LEU A 37 -22.43 -2.01 1.54
C LEU A 37 -21.51 -1.85 0.34
N PHE A 38 -20.97 -0.65 0.17
CA PHE A 38 -20.13 -0.29 -0.97
C PHE A 38 -18.65 -0.59 -0.69
N GLU A 39 -17.85 -0.74 -1.76
CA GLU A 39 -16.41 -0.99 -1.69
C GLU A 39 -15.66 0.07 -0.85
N ASP A 40 -16.21 1.28 -0.72
CA ASP A 40 -15.68 2.35 0.17
C ASP A 40 -15.98 2.14 1.66
N GLY A 41 -16.69 1.07 2.02
CA GLY A 41 -17.08 0.72 3.38
C GLY A 41 -18.35 1.41 3.89
N ALA A 42 -18.96 2.28 3.10
CA ALA A 42 -20.16 2.98 3.52
C ALA A 42 -21.42 2.15 3.21
N GLU A 43 -22.28 2.05 4.23
CA GLU A 43 -23.63 1.53 4.06
C GLU A 43 -24.55 2.63 3.52
N ARG A 44 -25.27 2.32 2.44
CA ARG A 44 -26.27 3.23 1.88
C ARG A 44 -27.59 2.50 1.72
N SER A 45 -28.65 3.14 2.19
CA SER A 45 -30.00 2.58 2.14
C SER A 45 -30.88 3.32 1.13
N PHE A 46 -31.67 2.56 0.38
CA PHE A 46 -32.57 3.06 -0.64
C PHE A 46 -34.00 2.59 -0.39
N ARG A 47 -34.95 3.52 -0.52
CA ARG A 47 -36.39 3.23 -0.56
C ARG A 47 -36.77 2.55 -1.89
N PRO A 48 -37.92 1.86 -1.97
CA PRO A 48 -38.36 1.14 -3.17
C PRO A 48 -38.31 1.97 -4.45
N ASP A 49 -38.73 3.23 -4.37
CA ASP A 49 -38.72 4.17 -5.50
C ASP A 49 -37.34 4.45 -6.10
N TYR A 50 -36.26 4.06 -5.41
CA TYR A 50 -34.88 4.26 -5.86
C TYR A 50 -34.13 2.95 -6.16
N TRP A 51 -34.77 1.78 -6.02
CA TRP A 51 -34.10 0.50 -6.26
C TRP A 51 -33.64 0.33 -7.71
N TYR A 52 -34.33 0.94 -8.67
CA TYR A 52 -33.94 0.92 -10.08
C TYR A 52 -32.57 1.56 -10.33
N LYS A 53 -32.06 2.37 -9.40
CA LYS A 53 -30.74 2.97 -9.51
C LYS A 53 -29.61 2.01 -9.15
N MET A 54 -29.91 0.86 -8.54
CA MET A 54 -28.95 -0.16 -8.16
C MET A 54 -29.03 -1.31 -9.18
N GLU A 55 -28.13 -1.29 -10.15
CA GLU A 55 -28.06 -2.25 -11.24
C GLU A 55 -27.23 -3.46 -10.81
N LEU A 56 -27.71 -4.67 -11.12
CA LEU A 56 -26.96 -5.89 -10.86
C LEU A 56 -25.73 -5.93 -11.78
N CYS A 57 -24.56 -6.14 -11.18
CA CYS A 57 -23.30 -6.31 -11.89
C CYS A 57 -22.93 -7.79 -11.88
N GLU A 58 -22.92 -8.42 -13.06
CA GLU A 58 -22.47 -9.81 -13.18
C GLU A 58 -20.95 -9.86 -13.03
N VAL A 59 -20.49 -10.53 -11.98
CA VAL A 59 -19.08 -10.77 -11.71
C VAL A 59 -18.85 -12.24 -11.40
N GLN A 60 -17.62 -12.70 -11.58
CA GLN A 60 -17.23 -14.05 -11.20
C GLN A 60 -17.40 -14.26 -9.67
N PRO A 61 -17.71 -15.49 -9.20
CA PRO A 61 -17.94 -15.75 -7.77
C PRO A 61 -16.79 -15.34 -6.84
N ASN A 62 -15.55 -15.53 -7.27
CA ASN A 62 -14.36 -15.09 -6.52
C ASN A 62 -14.29 -13.56 -6.41
N GLU A 63 -14.65 -12.84 -7.47
CA GLU A 63 -14.71 -11.38 -7.49
C GLU A 63 -15.84 -10.85 -6.60
N ALA A 64 -17.01 -11.50 -6.59
CA ALA A 64 -18.10 -11.17 -5.67
C ALA A 64 -17.68 -11.29 -4.19
N VAL A 65 -17.04 -12.39 -3.83
CA VAL A 65 -16.51 -12.62 -2.47
C VAL A 65 -15.43 -11.58 -2.13
N ARG A 66 -14.56 -11.23 -3.09
CA ARG A 66 -13.54 -10.18 -2.92
C ARG A 66 -14.18 -8.82 -2.63
N ILE A 67 -15.24 -8.46 -3.35
CA ILE A 67 -15.96 -7.20 -3.17
C ILE A 67 -16.63 -7.14 -1.79
N ASP A 68 -17.30 -8.21 -1.34
CA ASP A 68 -17.89 -8.27 0.00
C ASP A 68 -16.84 -8.15 1.10
N ARG A 69 -15.72 -8.90 0.99
CA ARG A 69 -14.62 -8.82 1.95
C ARG A 69 -14.02 -7.41 2.01
N LEU A 70 -13.81 -6.79 0.84
CA LEU A 70 -13.31 -5.42 0.73
C LEU A 70 -14.26 -4.42 1.41
N ALA A 71 -15.55 -4.51 1.09
CA ALA A 71 -16.58 -3.61 1.59
C ALA A 71 -16.73 -3.73 3.13
N ARG A 72 -16.67 -4.96 3.67
CA ARG A 72 -16.67 -5.21 5.13
C ARG A 72 -15.38 -4.80 5.83
N ARG A 73 -14.23 -4.91 5.16
CA ARG A 73 -12.96 -4.41 5.71
C ARG A 73 -13.00 -2.90 5.85
N ASN A 74 -13.55 -2.22 4.86
CA ASN A 74 -13.61 -0.77 4.82
C ASN A 74 -14.72 -0.18 5.69
N GLN A 75 -15.63 -1.00 6.25
CA GLN A 75 -16.65 -0.56 7.20
C GLN A 75 -16.00 0.10 8.41
N VAL A 76 -16.40 1.35 8.65
CA VAL A 76 -16.09 2.03 9.91
C VAL A 76 -16.77 1.25 11.04
N PRO A 77 -16.06 0.91 12.14
CA PRO A 77 -16.67 0.21 13.26
C PRO A 77 -17.88 0.98 13.80
N ALA A 78 -18.93 0.26 14.18
CA ALA A 78 -20.10 0.86 14.81
C ALA A 78 -19.68 1.71 16.04
N PRO A 79 -20.28 2.90 16.26
CA PRO A 79 -19.97 3.70 17.43
C PRO A 79 -20.26 2.88 18.69
N GLY A 80 -19.21 2.47 19.40
CA GLY A 80 -19.29 1.65 20.62
C GLY A 80 -18.52 0.32 20.60
N SER A 81 -18.05 -0.17 19.45
CA SER A 81 -17.15 -1.35 19.44
C SER A 81 -15.71 -0.93 19.74
N GLY A 82 -15.45 -0.58 21.00
CA GLY A 82 -14.12 -0.23 21.49
C GLY A 82 -13.20 -1.45 21.40
N ARG A 83 -12.45 -1.58 20.30
CA ARG A 83 -11.19 -2.34 20.30
C ARG A 83 -10.34 -1.68 21.38
N LYS A 84 -10.05 -2.38 22.49
CA LYS A 84 -9.26 -1.85 23.62
C LYS A 84 -8.10 -1.03 23.06
N SER A 85 -8.16 0.29 23.24
CA SER A 85 -7.16 1.20 22.71
C SER A 85 -5.83 0.82 23.34
N LYS A 86 -4.94 0.21 22.57
CA LYS A 86 -3.52 0.21 22.92
C LYS A 86 -3.14 1.68 23.12
N ALA A 87 -2.36 1.96 24.16
CA ALA A 87 -1.92 3.32 24.45
C ALA A 87 -1.43 4.01 23.16
N PRO A 88 -1.80 5.29 22.93
CA PRO A 88 -1.42 5.99 21.72
C PRO A 88 0.09 5.87 21.50
N PRO A 89 0.54 5.63 20.26
CA PRO A 89 1.95 5.44 19.97
C PRO A 89 2.73 6.69 20.44
N LYS A 90 3.75 6.48 21.26
CA LYS A 90 4.53 7.57 21.85
C LYS A 90 5.33 8.26 20.75
N LYS A 91 5.23 9.60 20.66
CA LYS A 91 6.08 10.44 19.81
C LYS A 91 7.55 10.12 20.16
N PRO A 92 8.40 9.81 19.17
CA PRO A 92 9.81 9.57 19.43
C PRO A 92 10.46 10.83 20.00
N ASP A 93 11.42 10.65 20.89
CA ASP A 93 12.17 11.75 21.51
C ASP A 93 13.30 12.19 20.57
N ILE A 94 12.94 12.69 19.38
CA ILE A 94 13.86 13.26 18.39
C ILE A 94 13.13 14.32 17.57
N SER A 95 13.76 15.48 17.35
CA SER A 95 13.24 16.53 16.48
C SER A 95 13.56 16.26 15.01
N PHE A 96 12.91 16.97 14.09
CA PHE A 96 13.23 16.86 12.67
C PHE A 96 14.66 17.37 12.38
N GLU A 97 15.08 18.45 13.01
CA GLU A 97 16.42 19.04 12.86
C GLU A 97 17.50 18.06 13.34
N GLN A 98 17.26 17.33 14.43
CA GLN A 98 18.15 16.27 14.90
C GLN A 98 18.23 15.11 13.89
N GLN A 99 17.13 14.75 13.22
CA GLN A 99 17.18 13.76 12.14
C GLN A 99 18.06 14.24 10.98
N VAL A 100 17.90 15.50 10.55
CA VAL A 100 18.72 16.09 9.48
C VAL A 100 20.19 16.13 9.88
N ALA A 101 20.51 16.61 11.08
CA ALA A 101 21.88 16.65 11.58
C ALA A 101 22.52 15.24 11.65
N TYR A 102 21.77 14.25 12.12
CA TYR A 102 22.24 12.87 12.14
C TYR A 102 22.44 12.29 10.73
N PHE A 103 21.51 12.56 9.81
CA PHE A 103 21.65 12.15 8.42
C PHE A 103 22.90 12.76 7.76
N MET A 104 23.14 14.05 7.98
CA MET A 104 24.33 14.76 7.49
C MET A 104 25.63 14.27 8.12
N LYS A 105 25.59 13.74 9.36
CA LYS A 105 26.76 13.07 9.96
C LYS A 105 27.08 11.75 9.26
N LEU A 106 26.07 11.02 8.82
CA LEU A 106 26.24 9.79 8.04
C LEU A 106 26.68 10.07 6.61
N TYR A 107 26.14 11.13 6.03
CA TYR A 107 26.31 11.51 4.62
C TYR A 107 26.56 13.03 4.55
N PRO A 108 27.83 13.49 4.65
CA PRO A 108 28.17 14.91 4.70
C PRO A 108 27.66 15.76 3.52
N VAL A 109 27.42 15.16 2.35
CA VAL A 109 26.83 15.84 1.18
C VAL A 109 25.34 15.49 1.00
N GLY A 110 24.71 14.90 2.01
CA GLY A 110 23.30 14.53 1.98
C GLY A 110 23.01 13.43 0.97
N PHE A 111 21.94 13.62 0.17
CA PHE A 111 21.51 12.64 -0.83
C PHE A 111 22.42 12.55 -2.07
N GLU A 112 23.34 13.51 -2.24
CA GLU A 112 24.34 13.51 -3.31
C GLU A 112 25.66 12.86 -2.86
N ASP A 113 25.76 12.44 -1.60
CA ASP A 113 26.96 11.80 -1.06
C ASP A 113 27.25 10.47 -1.76
N GLU A 114 28.48 10.27 -2.22
CA GLU A 114 28.89 9.05 -2.94
C GLU A 114 28.63 7.79 -2.10
N SER A 115 28.81 7.86 -0.77
CA SER A 115 28.57 6.73 0.11
C SER A 115 27.09 6.42 0.28
N TYR A 116 26.21 7.44 0.23
CA TYR A 116 24.76 7.27 0.17
C TYR A 116 24.35 6.59 -1.12
N ILE A 117 24.79 7.14 -2.26
CA ILE A 117 24.48 6.62 -3.60
C ILE A 117 24.91 5.17 -3.68
N LYS A 118 26.15 4.84 -3.34
CA LYS A 118 26.67 3.47 -3.39
C LYS A 118 25.94 2.50 -2.46
N ALA A 119 25.53 2.95 -1.27
CA ALA A 119 24.91 2.06 -0.27
C ALA A 119 23.42 1.82 -0.54
N GLU A 120 22.72 2.83 -1.02
CA GLU A 120 21.26 2.85 -1.11
C GLU A 120 20.74 2.85 -2.55
N ARG A 121 21.25 3.72 -3.43
CA ARG A 121 20.77 3.86 -4.82
C ARG A 121 21.39 2.85 -5.78
N GLY A 122 22.71 2.74 -5.76
CA GLY A 122 23.53 1.88 -6.61
C GLY A 122 24.08 2.59 -7.84
N GLU A 123 25.30 2.23 -8.23
CA GLU A 123 25.88 2.62 -9.53
C GLU A 123 25.68 1.49 -10.53
N ALA A 124 25.25 1.84 -11.74
CA ALA A 124 25.02 0.89 -12.82
C ALA A 124 26.29 0.05 -13.12
N GLY A 125 26.10 -1.25 -13.37
CA GLY A 125 27.17 -2.17 -13.80
C GLY A 125 27.93 -2.89 -12.69
N THR A 126 27.62 -2.66 -11.40
CA THR A 126 28.18 -3.48 -10.32
C THR A 126 27.19 -4.54 -9.84
N LYS A 127 27.63 -5.80 -9.69
CA LYS A 127 26.78 -6.90 -9.18
C LYS A 127 26.13 -6.59 -7.83
N SER A 128 26.80 -5.79 -6.98
CA SER A 128 26.25 -5.36 -5.70
C SER A 128 25.11 -4.34 -5.82
N ALA A 129 25.05 -3.60 -6.93
CA ALA A 129 24.04 -2.57 -7.18
C ALA A 129 22.76 -3.10 -7.86
N GLU A 130 22.78 -4.30 -8.45
CA GLU A 130 21.61 -4.91 -9.12
C GLU A 130 20.36 -5.02 -8.21
N LYS A 131 20.58 -5.06 -6.89
CA LYS A 131 19.51 -5.12 -5.88
C LYS A 131 19.18 -3.77 -5.24
N LEU A 132 19.88 -2.70 -5.61
CA LEU A 132 19.65 -1.36 -5.07
C LEU A 132 18.54 -0.65 -5.86
N LYS A 133 18.16 0.55 -5.40
CA LYS A 133 16.91 1.18 -5.82
C LYS A 133 16.96 1.56 -7.28
N ASP A 134 18.06 2.12 -7.79
CA ASP A 134 18.15 2.55 -9.19
C ASP A 134 17.98 1.37 -10.15
N ALA A 135 18.65 0.24 -9.88
CA ALA A 135 18.48 -0.99 -10.67
C ALA A 135 17.08 -1.62 -10.53
N ALA A 136 16.40 -1.42 -9.40
CA ALA A 136 15.02 -1.89 -9.23
C ALA A 136 14.01 -0.98 -9.95
N LEU A 137 14.26 0.33 -9.97
CA LEU A 137 13.48 1.33 -10.71
C LEU A 137 13.59 1.09 -12.22
N GLU A 138 14.81 0.92 -12.74
CA GLU A 138 15.06 0.61 -14.15
C GLU A 138 14.33 -0.69 -14.58
N ARG A 139 14.48 -1.77 -13.81
CA ARG A 139 13.74 -3.02 -14.08
C ARG A 139 12.23 -2.84 -14.03
N ALA A 140 11.72 -2.00 -13.14
CA ALA A 140 10.28 -1.73 -13.05
C ALA A 140 9.78 -0.93 -14.26
N GLU A 141 10.54 0.07 -14.70
CA GLU A 141 10.25 0.83 -15.92
C GLU A 141 10.19 -0.07 -17.16
N GLU A 142 11.04 -1.09 -17.24
CA GLU A 142 11.03 -2.05 -18.35
C GLU A 142 9.94 -3.12 -18.23
N GLN A 143 9.81 -3.74 -17.05
CA GLN A 143 9.04 -4.98 -16.89
C GLN A 143 7.65 -4.78 -16.30
N LEU A 144 7.39 -3.69 -15.59
CA LEU A 144 6.06 -3.44 -15.01
C LEU A 144 5.21 -2.53 -15.90
N THR A 145 5.57 -2.33 -17.17
CA THR A 145 4.79 -1.49 -18.10
C THR A 145 3.37 -1.99 -18.35
N ARG A 146 2.44 -1.07 -18.63
CA ARG A 146 1.05 -1.40 -19.04
C ARG A 146 1.01 -2.43 -20.17
N LYS A 147 1.89 -2.27 -21.17
CA LYS A 147 1.96 -3.17 -22.33
C LYS A 147 2.39 -4.58 -21.91
N HIS A 148 3.40 -4.70 -21.06
CA HIS A 148 3.90 -6.00 -20.62
C HIS A 148 2.89 -6.71 -19.71
N LEU A 149 2.31 -6.01 -18.74
CA LEU A 149 1.29 -6.57 -17.86
C LEU A 149 0.06 -7.05 -18.64
N ASN A 150 -0.44 -6.25 -19.58
CA ASN A 150 -1.54 -6.66 -20.46
C ASN A 150 -1.16 -7.90 -21.28
N LYS A 151 0.05 -7.97 -21.86
CA LYS A 151 0.52 -9.14 -22.61
C LYS A 151 0.50 -10.42 -21.76
N LEU A 152 0.95 -10.35 -20.50
CA LEU A 152 0.96 -11.50 -19.60
C LEU A 152 -0.46 -11.93 -19.23
N ILE A 153 -1.35 -10.97 -18.95
CA ILE A 153 -2.74 -11.26 -18.58
C ILE A 153 -3.52 -11.83 -19.78
N ASP A 154 -3.45 -11.17 -20.94
CA ASP A 154 -4.19 -11.56 -22.15
C ASP A 154 -3.65 -12.88 -22.75
N GLY A 155 -2.39 -13.20 -22.49
CA GLY A 155 -1.74 -14.44 -22.89
C GLY A 155 -1.92 -15.61 -21.91
N ASP A 156 -2.70 -15.44 -20.84
CA ASP A 156 -2.89 -16.42 -19.75
C ASP A 156 -1.58 -16.85 -19.05
N LEU A 157 -0.58 -15.95 -19.04
CA LEU A 157 0.74 -16.14 -18.41
C LEU A 157 0.74 -15.62 -16.96
N ILE A 158 -0.27 -16.02 -16.19
CA ILE A 158 -0.53 -15.49 -14.84
C ILE A 158 0.57 -15.87 -13.85
N ASP A 159 1.11 -17.08 -13.96
CA ASP A 159 2.21 -17.54 -13.12
C ASP A 159 3.52 -16.80 -13.41
N GLU A 160 3.76 -16.38 -14.66
CA GLU A 160 4.91 -15.56 -15.02
C GLU A 160 4.80 -14.16 -14.40
N LEU A 161 3.61 -13.55 -14.42
CA LEU A 161 3.37 -12.26 -13.76
C LEU A 161 3.52 -12.36 -12.24
N HIS A 162 3.01 -13.43 -11.63
CA HIS A 162 3.19 -13.68 -10.20
C HIS A 162 4.67 -13.86 -9.83
N GLN A 163 5.41 -14.63 -10.63
CA GLN A 163 6.85 -14.83 -10.47
C GLN A 163 7.64 -13.53 -10.66
N LEU A 164 7.28 -12.71 -11.66
CA LEU A 164 7.86 -11.38 -11.88
C LEU A 164 7.69 -10.47 -10.63
N ALA A 165 6.47 -10.41 -10.08
CA ALA A 165 6.20 -9.64 -8.87
C ALA A 165 7.03 -10.15 -7.67
N TYR A 166 7.14 -11.47 -7.51
CA TYR A 166 7.97 -12.08 -6.47
C TYR A 166 9.46 -11.72 -6.64
N GLU A 167 9.97 -11.66 -7.86
CA GLU A 167 11.36 -11.29 -8.16
C GLU A 167 11.67 -9.85 -7.76
N PHE A 168 10.73 -8.92 -7.88
CA PHE A 168 10.90 -7.57 -7.31
C PHE A 168 11.03 -7.60 -5.78
N MET A 169 10.26 -8.45 -5.10
CA MET A 169 10.29 -8.54 -3.63
C MET A 169 11.61 -9.08 -3.10
N VAL A 170 12.18 -10.10 -3.75
CA VAL A 170 13.48 -10.69 -3.33
C VAL A 170 14.69 -10.01 -3.95
N GLY A 171 14.48 -9.31 -5.07
CA GLY A 171 15.48 -8.59 -5.84
C GLY A 171 15.70 -7.15 -5.39
N THR A 172 14.89 -6.60 -4.49
CA THR A 172 15.03 -5.21 -4.03
C THR A 172 15.48 -5.16 -2.57
N LYS A 173 16.72 -4.73 -2.34
CA LYS A 173 17.37 -4.72 -1.02
C LYS A 173 16.61 -3.83 -0.03
N SER A 174 16.55 -4.29 1.22
CA SER A 174 15.96 -3.54 2.34
C SER A 174 14.47 -3.22 2.16
N THR A 175 13.70 -4.01 1.40
CA THR A 175 12.26 -3.80 1.20
C THR A 175 11.42 -4.84 1.96
N VAL A 176 10.98 -5.89 1.26
CA VAL A 176 10.13 -6.97 1.76
C VAL A 176 10.97 -8.01 2.48
N GLN A 177 10.51 -8.51 3.63
CA GLN A 177 11.25 -9.56 4.33
C GLN A 177 11.12 -10.91 3.61
N LYS A 178 12.15 -11.75 3.70
CA LYS A 178 12.15 -13.08 3.06
C LYS A 178 10.92 -13.91 3.42
N ALA A 179 10.52 -13.92 4.69
CA ALA A 179 9.33 -14.65 5.12
C ALA A 179 8.03 -14.12 4.50
N GLU A 180 7.91 -12.80 4.30
CA GLU A 180 6.75 -12.19 3.62
C GLU A 180 6.75 -12.53 2.14
N ALA A 181 7.90 -12.42 1.47
CA ALA A 181 8.05 -12.80 0.06
C ALA A 181 7.75 -14.29 -0.17
N THR A 182 8.15 -15.18 0.75
CA THR A 182 7.79 -16.60 0.68
C THR A 182 6.28 -16.82 0.78
N ARG A 183 5.58 -16.11 1.67
CA ARG A 183 4.11 -16.21 1.77
C ARG A 183 3.42 -15.71 0.49
N PHE A 184 3.94 -14.65 -0.11
CA PHE A 184 3.50 -14.19 -1.42
C PHE A 184 3.74 -15.24 -2.53
N LYS A 185 4.93 -15.86 -2.56
CA LYS A 185 5.25 -16.93 -3.51
C LYS A 185 4.28 -18.12 -3.41
N ASN A 186 3.81 -18.41 -2.20
CA ASN A 186 2.94 -19.54 -1.91
C ASN A 186 1.44 -19.22 -2.08
N MET A 187 1.08 -18.07 -2.64
CA MET A 187 -0.32 -17.74 -2.96
C MET A 187 -0.97 -18.86 -3.81
N PRO A 188 -2.21 -19.27 -3.49
CA PRO A 188 -2.93 -20.29 -4.25
C PRO A 188 -3.09 -19.90 -5.72
N ALA A 189 -2.86 -20.84 -6.64
CA ALA A 189 -2.82 -20.56 -8.08
C ALA A 189 -4.12 -19.94 -8.59
N GLU A 190 -5.26 -20.40 -8.08
CA GLU A 190 -6.61 -19.93 -8.41
C GLU A 190 -6.87 -18.46 -8.03
N THR A 191 -6.06 -17.88 -7.14
CA THR A 191 -6.18 -16.47 -6.73
C THR A 191 -5.25 -15.54 -7.50
N ARG A 192 -4.24 -16.08 -8.20
CA ARG A 192 -3.20 -15.29 -8.88
C ARG A 192 -3.75 -14.45 -10.02
N ILE A 193 -4.83 -14.88 -10.68
CA ILE A 193 -5.51 -14.08 -11.70
C ILE A 193 -6.09 -12.78 -11.12
N GLY A 194 -6.71 -12.86 -9.93
CA GLY A 194 -7.23 -11.68 -9.23
C GLY A 194 -6.12 -10.73 -8.79
N PHE A 195 -4.99 -11.29 -8.33
CA PHE A 195 -3.77 -10.51 -8.07
C PHE A 195 -3.26 -9.81 -9.34
N ALA A 196 -3.12 -10.52 -10.45
CA ALA A 196 -2.59 -9.98 -11.70
C ALA A 196 -3.44 -8.82 -12.23
N GLN A 197 -4.76 -9.01 -12.29
CA GLN A 197 -5.70 -8.00 -12.76
C GLN A 197 -5.71 -6.77 -11.83
N SER A 198 -5.70 -6.98 -10.52
CA SER A 198 -5.68 -5.87 -9.55
C SER A 198 -4.34 -5.14 -9.52
N LEU A 199 -3.20 -5.80 -9.78
CA LEU A 199 -1.91 -5.14 -9.94
C LEU A 199 -1.89 -4.25 -11.19
N ARG A 200 -2.38 -4.74 -12.33
CA ARG A 200 -2.52 -3.93 -13.54
C ARG A 200 -3.37 -2.69 -13.27
N GLU A 201 -4.48 -2.88 -12.55
CA GLU A 201 -5.38 -1.80 -12.20
C GLU A 201 -4.73 -0.82 -11.21
N LEU A 202 -3.97 -1.31 -10.23
CA LEU A 202 -3.22 -0.46 -9.30
C LEU A 202 -2.21 0.44 -10.02
N LEU A 203 -1.58 -0.03 -11.09
CA LEU A 203 -0.53 0.72 -11.77
C LEU A 203 -1.08 1.59 -12.92
N TYR A 204 -2.12 1.13 -13.63
CA TYR A 204 -2.57 1.76 -14.88
C TYR A 204 -4.09 1.83 -15.04
N GLY A 205 -4.82 1.62 -13.95
CA GLY A 205 -6.27 1.73 -13.88
C GLY A 205 -6.77 3.16 -13.86
N ASP A 206 -7.99 3.34 -14.37
CA ASP A 206 -8.63 4.65 -14.48
C ASP A 206 -9.54 4.97 -13.28
N ARG A 207 -9.80 3.98 -12.40
CA ARG A 207 -10.55 4.19 -11.16
C ARG A 207 -9.79 5.12 -10.19
N PRO A 208 -10.48 5.78 -9.25
CA PRO A 208 -9.82 6.52 -8.18
C PRO A 208 -8.78 5.66 -7.45
N TYR A 209 -7.58 6.20 -7.21
CA TYR A 209 -6.47 5.47 -6.60
C TYR A 209 -6.85 4.70 -5.32
N PRO A 210 -7.62 5.26 -4.37
CA PRO A 210 -8.02 4.53 -3.16
C PRO A 210 -8.71 3.20 -3.45
N ILE A 211 -9.60 3.18 -4.44
CA ILE A 211 -10.33 1.98 -4.86
C ILE A 211 -9.38 0.95 -5.49
N ARG A 212 -8.42 1.42 -6.29
CA ARG A 212 -7.42 0.56 -6.95
C ARG A 212 -6.49 -0.08 -5.92
N PHE A 213 -5.97 0.72 -4.98
CA PHE A 213 -5.12 0.24 -3.87
C PHE A 213 -5.85 -0.77 -3.00
N ASP A 214 -7.05 -0.45 -2.54
CA ASP A 214 -7.82 -1.33 -1.68
C ASP A 214 -8.21 -2.64 -2.37
N SER A 215 -8.51 -2.58 -3.67
CA SER A 215 -8.77 -3.76 -4.50
C SER A 215 -7.56 -4.66 -4.61
N PHE A 216 -6.37 -4.08 -4.82
CA PHE A 216 -5.11 -4.80 -4.86
C PHE A 216 -4.80 -5.48 -3.53
N VAL A 217 -4.94 -4.76 -2.42
CA VAL A 217 -4.74 -5.33 -1.08
C VAL A 217 -5.69 -6.51 -0.84
N ALA A 218 -6.95 -6.41 -1.27
CA ALA A 218 -7.91 -7.51 -1.12
C ALA A 218 -7.57 -8.74 -1.99
N ALA A 219 -6.83 -8.56 -3.09
CA ALA A 219 -6.39 -9.63 -3.98
C ALA A 219 -5.08 -10.30 -3.54
N LEU A 220 -4.39 -9.75 -2.55
CA LEU A 220 -3.22 -10.37 -1.92
C LEU A 220 -3.64 -11.46 -0.95
N ASP A 221 -4.01 -12.63 -1.48
CA ASP A 221 -4.40 -13.82 -0.69
C ASP A 221 -3.18 -14.56 -0.14
N VAL A 222 -2.43 -13.87 0.71
CA VAL A 222 -1.21 -14.39 1.36
C VAL A 222 -1.54 -14.90 2.77
N GLU A 223 -0.89 -16.00 3.17
CA GLU A 223 -1.01 -16.51 4.53
C GLU A 223 -0.64 -15.41 5.56
N GLY A 224 -1.46 -15.26 6.60
CA GLY A 224 -1.29 -14.23 7.62
C GLY A 224 -1.71 -12.80 7.17
N GLY A 225 -2.21 -12.66 5.95
CA GLY A 225 -2.76 -11.42 5.41
C GLY A 225 -1.72 -10.48 4.79
N PRO A 226 -2.18 -9.52 3.96
CA PRO A 226 -1.31 -8.58 3.26
C PRO A 226 -0.56 -7.67 4.24
N THR A 227 0.69 -7.34 3.89
CA THR A 227 1.52 -6.43 4.67
C THR A 227 1.81 -5.15 3.90
N TRP A 228 2.10 -4.07 4.62
CA TRP A 228 2.42 -2.77 4.03
C TRP A 228 3.58 -2.82 3.02
N PRO A 229 4.71 -3.50 3.29
CA PRO A 229 5.75 -3.68 2.29
C PRO A 229 5.27 -4.36 1.00
N LEU A 230 4.49 -5.45 1.11
CA LEU A 230 3.95 -6.15 -0.07
C LEU A 230 3.00 -5.25 -0.87
N ALA A 231 2.13 -4.53 -0.16
CA ALA A 231 1.10 -3.69 -0.78
C ALA A 231 1.66 -2.46 -1.51
N THR A 232 2.86 -1.99 -1.14
CA THR A 232 3.37 -0.68 -1.59
C THR A 232 4.64 -0.74 -2.43
N LEU A 233 5.34 -1.89 -2.49
CA LEU A 233 6.61 -2.00 -3.22
C LEU A 233 6.46 -1.68 -4.72
N LEU A 234 5.57 -2.37 -5.43
CA LEU A 234 5.55 -2.33 -6.89
C LEU A 234 5.15 -0.93 -7.41
N GLN A 235 4.13 -0.31 -6.83
CA GLN A 235 3.73 1.06 -7.20
C GLN A 235 4.79 2.11 -6.86
N ALA A 236 5.54 1.94 -5.77
CA ALA A 236 6.64 2.83 -5.41
C ALA A 236 7.85 2.67 -6.35
N LEU A 237 7.99 1.51 -7.01
CA LEU A 237 9.01 1.32 -8.04
C LEU A 237 8.57 1.91 -9.39
N VAL A 238 7.28 1.82 -9.75
CA VAL A 238 6.78 2.31 -11.04
C VAL A 238 6.59 3.83 -11.04
N TYR A 239 6.14 4.42 -9.93
CA TYR A 239 5.92 5.86 -9.79
C TYR A 239 6.62 6.39 -8.53
N PRO A 240 7.97 6.44 -8.51
CA PRO A 240 8.74 6.80 -7.31
C PRO A 240 8.53 8.25 -6.85
N GLU A 241 8.06 9.13 -7.74
CA GLU A 241 7.73 10.52 -7.41
C GLU A 241 6.41 10.63 -6.62
N ASP A 242 5.43 9.75 -6.92
CA ASP A 242 4.07 9.81 -6.38
C ASP A 242 3.81 8.81 -5.25
N HIS A 243 4.52 7.67 -5.26
CA HIS A 243 4.21 6.54 -4.41
C HIS A 243 5.33 6.22 -3.41
N LEU A 244 4.92 6.19 -2.15
CA LEU A 244 5.76 5.83 -1.01
C LEU A 244 5.80 4.31 -0.81
N PHE A 245 6.99 3.76 -0.60
CA PHE A 245 7.17 2.43 -0.02
C PHE A 245 7.04 2.48 1.51
N VAL A 246 6.13 1.70 2.09
CA VAL A 246 5.77 1.83 3.50
C VAL A 246 6.43 0.76 4.36
N LYS A 247 7.28 1.22 5.29
CA LYS A 247 7.68 0.46 6.49
C LYS A 247 7.00 1.05 7.73
N PRO A 248 5.90 0.44 8.22
CA PRO A 248 5.07 1.05 9.26
C PRO A 248 5.82 1.45 10.53
N THR A 249 6.84 0.67 10.92
CA THR A 249 7.65 0.91 12.11
C THR A 249 8.31 2.29 12.13
N PHE A 250 8.72 2.80 10.96
CA PHE A 250 9.39 4.10 10.84
C PHE A 250 8.41 5.20 10.43
N LEU A 251 7.50 4.91 9.49
CA LEU A 251 6.57 5.92 8.99
C LEU A 251 5.57 6.39 10.06
N LYS A 252 5.17 5.52 10.99
CA LYS A 252 4.39 5.94 12.17
C LYS A 252 5.13 6.95 13.04
N LYS A 253 6.43 6.72 13.27
CA LYS A 253 7.27 7.61 14.06
C LYS A 253 7.40 8.97 13.37
N GLN A 254 7.66 8.97 12.06
CA GLN A 254 7.79 10.20 11.29
C GLN A 254 6.48 11.01 11.30
N ALA A 255 5.33 10.36 11.09
CA ALA A 255 4.05 11.04 11.14
C ALA A 255 3.83 11.74 12.50
N LEU A 256 4.13 11.06 13.61
CA LEU A 256 4.04 11.65 14.96
C LEU A 256 5.03 12.80 15.18
N ILE A 257 6.24 12.74 14.60
CA ILE A 257 7.20 13.85 14.67
C ILE A 257 6.59 15.12 14.04
N LEU A 258 5.87 14.95 12.94
CA LEU A 258 5.17 16.00 12.20
C LEU A 258 3.77 16.32 12.72
N ASP A 259 3.40 15.81 13.89
CA ASP A 259 2.08 15.98 14.51
C ASP A 259 0.90 15.54 13.62
N ILE A 260 1.17 14.60 12.71
CA ILE A 260 0.17 13.86 11.94
C ILE A 260 -0.12 12.60 12.74
N ASP A 261 -1.36 12.42 13.20
CA ASP A 261 -1.80 11.18 13.83
C ASP A 261 -2.31 10.20 12.76
N PRO A 262 -1.49 9.21 12.34
CA PRO A 262 -1.99 8.21 11.42
C PRO A 262 -3.00 7.35 12.17
N LYS A 263 -4.23 7.29 11.66
CA LYS A 263 -5.23 6.28 12.05
C LYS A 263 -4.78 4.93 11.51
N TYR A 264 -3.72 4.41 12.14
CA TYR A 264 -2.96 3.30 11.64
C TYR A 264 -3.78 2.01 11.73
N ASP A 265 -3.95 1.38 10.58
CA ASP A 265 -4.36 -0.02 10.50
C ASP A 265 -3.15 -0.92 10.21
N THR A 266 -3.10 -2.06 10.91
CA THR A 266 -2.14 -3.12 10.63
C THR A 266 -2.32 -3.72 9.25
N THR A 267 -3.56 -3.81 8.77
CA THR A 267 -3.90 -4.25 7.42
C THR A 267 -3.82 -3.04 6.48
N PRO A 268 -3.07 -3.14 5.36
CA PRO A 268 -2.98 -2.04 4.40
C PRO A 268 -4.35 -1.60 3.90
N ASN A 269 -4.54 -0.29 3.76
CA ASN A 269 -5.72 0.31 3.17
C ASN A 269 -5.39 1.72 2.66
N ALA A 270 -6.19 2.23 1.74
CA ALA A 270 -5.94 3.51 1.10
C ALA A 270 -5.97 4.69 2.09
N THR A 271 -6.87 4.66 3.07
CA THR A 271 -7.01 5.75 4.06
C THR A 271 -5.73 5.93 4.87
N THR A 272 -5.18 4.85 5.44
CA THR A 272 -3.91 4.89 6.17
C THR A 272 -2.74 5.18 5.22
N TYR A 273 -2.78 4.69 3.97
CA TYR A 273 -1.72 4.95 3.00
C TYR A 273 -1.59 6.44 2.67
N GLU A 274 -2.71 7.12 2.41
CA GLU A 274 -2.73 8.57 2.12
C GLU A 274 -2.14 9.39 3.28
N GLN A 275 -2.37 8.97 4.52
CA GLN A 275 -1.77 9.63 5.69
C GLN A 275 -0.25 9.47 5.73
N PHE A 276 0.26 8.29 5.36
CA PHE A 276 1.71 8.09 5.23
C PHE A 276 2.31 8.86 4.06
N VAL A 277 1.61 8.94 2.91
CA VAL A 277 2.04 9.75 1.78
C VAL A 277 2.11 11.22 2.17
N LYS A 278 1.08 11.76 2.85
CA LYS A 278 1.08 13.14 3.38
C LYS A 278 2.26 13.39 4.32
N ALA A 279 2.53 12.46 5.23
CA ALA A 279 3.69 12.57 6.13
C ALA A 279 5.03 12.54 5.38
N ALA A 280 5.15 11.72 4.34
CA ALA A 280 6.35 11.65 3.51
C ALA A 280 6.54 12.91 2.64
N GLN A 281 5.47 13.41 2.01
CA GLN A 281 5.49 14.67 1.28
C GLN A 281 5.90 15.83 2.20
N LYS A 282 5.32 15.91 3.40
CA LYS A 282 5.73 16.94 4.36
C LYS A 282 7.18 16.79 4.81
N THR A 283 7.67 15.55 4.95
CA THR A 283 9.09 15.28 5.22
C THR A 283 9.97 15.76 4.07
N MET A 284 9.55 15.54 2.82
CA MET A 284 10.27 16.00 1.62
C MET A 284 10.38 17.53 1.58
N GLU A 285 9.28 18.23 1.84
CA GLU A 285 9.26 19.71 1.93
C GLU A 285 10.25 20.20 2.99
N LEU A 286 10.20 19.66 4.21
CA LEU A 286 11.10 20.08 5.29
C LEU A 286 12.57 19.76 4.99
N LEU A 287 12.86 18.67 4.29
CA LEU A 287 14.20 18.35 3.81
C LEU A 287 14.69 19.42 2.81
N GLN A 288 13.84 19.81 1.87
CA GLN A 288 14.15 20.85 0.88
C GLN A 288 14.36 22.21 1.53
N GLU A 289 13.52 22.58 2.51
CA GLU A 289 13.69 23.79 3.32
C GLU A 289 15.01 23.78 4.11
N ALA A 290 15.46 22.60 4.57
CA ALA A 290 16.76 22.39 5.19
C ALA A 290 17.94 22.32 4.19
N GLY A 291 17.71 22.63 2.91
CA GLY A 291 18.74 22.65 1.87
C GLY A 291 19.12 21.28 1.31
N GLN A 292 18.40 20.22 1.69
CA GLN A 292 18.61 18.86 1.17
C GLN A 292 17.84 18.64 -0.14
N ARG A 293 18.30 17.70 -0.96
CA ARG A 293 17.73 17.41 -2.28
C ARG A 293 17.40 15.93 -2.47
N PRO A 294 16.37 15.39 -1.77
CA PRO A 294 15.89 14.04 -2.05
C PRO A 294 15.36 13.97 -3.49
N ARG A 295 15.69 12.89 -4.22
CA ARG A 295 15.30 12.70 -5.62
C ARG A 295 13.84 12.30 -5.76
N ASP A 296 13.35 11.46 -4.85
CA ASP A 296 12.04 10.80 -4.94
C ASP A 296 11.57 10.32 -3.55
N MET A 297 10.43 9.61 -3.50
CA MET A 297 9.91 9.03 -2.26
C MET A 297 10.77 7.90 -1.70
N TRP A 298 11.69 7.31 -2.48
CA TRP A 298 12.66 6.33 -1.97
C TRP A 298 13.75 6.99 -1.13
N ASP A 299 14.20 8.18 -1.51
CA ASP A 299 15.14 8.97 -0.71
C ASP A 299 14.49 9.39 0.61
N VAL A 300 13.23 9.86 0.56
CA VAL A 300 12.45 10.19 1.77
C VAL A 300 12.25 8.96 2.66
N HIS A 301 11.87 7.81 2.09
CA HIS A 301 11.77 6.55 2.82
C HIS A 301 13.10 6.18 3.50
N THR A 302 14.20 6.32 2.79
CA THR A 302 15.54 5.95 3.26
C THR A 302 15.99 6.85 4.39
N PHE A 303 15.81 8.17 4.26
CA PHE A 303 16.03 9.15 5.33
C PHE A 303 15.30 8.72 6.60
N ILE A 304 13.98 8.53 6.52
CA ILE A 304 13.13 8.14 7.65
C ILE A 304 13.62 6.83 8.31
N CYS A 305 14.00 5.84 7.52
CA CYS A 305 14.49 4.57 8.05
C CYS A 305 15.87 4.69 8.72
N LYS A 306 16.76 5.52 8.18
CA LYS A 306 18.12 5.73 8.70
C LYS A 306 18.11 6.53 10.00
N THR A 307 17.24 7.52 10.13
CA THR A 307 17.19 8.44 11.27
C THR A 307 16.31 7.95 12.41
N LEU A 308 15.31 7.09 12.15
CA LEU A 308 14.33 6.65 13.16
C LEU A 308 14.52 5.20 13.65
N SER A 309 15.67 4.60 13.36
CA SER A 309 16.07 3.35 14.04
C SER A 309 16.35 3.62 15.53
N PRO A 310 16.12 2.64 16.44
CA PRO A 310 16.42 2.84 17.86
C PRO A 310 17.86 3.32 18.12
N LYS A 311 18.82 2.78 17.36
CA LYS A 311 20.23 3.19 17.40
C LYS A 311 20.40 4.64 16.95
N ALA A 312 19.80 5.02 15.82
CA ALA A 312 19.91 6.38 15.29
C ALA A 312 19.31 7.42 16.23
N ILE A 313 18.15 7.14 16.82
CA ILE A 313 17.52 8.03 17.82
C ILE A 313 18.48 8.24 19.00
N LYS A 314 19.03 7.14 19.53
CA LYS A 314 20.00 7.18 20.64
C LYS A 314 21.23 8.05 20.31
N GLU A 315 21.82 7.83 19.14
CA GLU A 315 23.02 8.54 18.70
C GLU A 315 22.75 10.02 18.34
N ALA A 316 21.56 10.34 17.84
CA ALA A 316 21.16 11.70 17.49
C ALA A 316 20.83 12.57 18.71
N THR A 317 20.31 11.96 19.78
CA THR A 317 19.87 12.68 20.98
C THR A 317 20.93 12.70 22.08
N GLY A 318 21.94 11.83 22.00
CA GLY A 318 23.00 11.71 23.00
C GLY A 318 22.53 11.08 24.32
N VAL A 319 21.35 10.44 24.33
CA VAL A 319 20.79 9.78 25.51
C VAL A 319 21.34 8.35 25.58
N GLU A 320 22.05 7.98 26.66
CA GLU A 320 22.52 6.62 26.93
C GLU A 320 21.41 5.63 27.28
#